data_AF-A0A8H7K9P2-F1
#
_entry.id   AF-A0A8H7K9P2-F1
#
_cell.length_a   1.000
_cell.length_b   1.000
_cell.length_c   1.000
_cell.angle_alpha   90.00
_cell.angle_beta   90.00
_cell.angle_gamma   90.00
#
_symmetry.space_group_name_H-M   'P 1'
#
loop_
_entity.id
_entity.type
_entity.pdbx_description
1 polymer ?
#
loop_
_entity_poly.entity_id
_entity_poly.type
_entity_poly.pdbx_seq_one_letter_code
_entity_poly.pdbx_strand_id
1 'polypeptide(L)'
;MACASDDPQGSLFRNRDTTDPTLMPGIVPQPILATEKGNHFIFDKEFWNKQVRYGSLYNRGWIFQERLLAPRVLYFTEDQVMWECLCETRCETFPEGIPYNRSLRKLDVLWHENNPDDNSVQRDMILLIAWNKLVKEYS
;
A
#
# COMPACT_ATOMS: atom_id res chain seq x y z
N MET A 1 1.07 -2.65 -13.24
CA MET A 1 2.54 -2.52 -13.16
C MET A 1 3.15 -3.88 -12.91
N ALA A 2 4.16 -4.25 -13.71
CA ALA A 2 4.84 -5.55 -13.66
C ALA A 2 5.97 -5.56 -12.60
N CYS A 3 5.62 -5.32 -11.33
CA CYS A 3 6.56 -5.07 -10.23
C CYS A 3 7.64 -6.15 -10.04
N ALA A 4 7.34 -7.39 -10.42
CA ALA A 4 8.25 -8.53 -10.35
C ALA A 4 9.08 -8.77 -11.63
N SER A 5 8.97 -7.90 -12.63
CA SER A 5 9.75 -7.99 -13.87
C SER A 5 10.96 -7.07 -13.81
N ASP A 6 12.15 -7.64 -13.96
CA ASP A 6 13.41 -6.87 -13.97
C ASP A 6 13.79 -6.30 -15.34
N ASP A 7 13.19 -6.85 -16.40
CA ASP A 7 13.43 -6.42 -17.77
C ASP A 7 12.12 -6.38 -18.60
N PRO A 8 12.16 -5.84 -19.82
CA PRO A 8 10.99 -5.79 -20.70
C PRO A 8 10.53 -7.16 -21.25
N GLN A 9 11.34 -8.21 -21.09
CA GLN A 9 11.02 -9.57 -21.56
C GLN A 9 10.36 -10.42 -20.46
N GLY A 10 10.45 -10.01 -19.19
CA GLY A 10 9.75 -10.66 -18.10
C GLY A 10 8.22 -10.54 -18.23
N SER A 11 7.55 -11.65 -17.96
CA SER A 11 6.09 -11.75 -18.00
C SER A 11 5.44 -11.01 -16.82
N LEU A 12 4.19 -10.58 -17.03
CA LEU A 12 3.32 -10.05 -15.98
C LEU A 12 2.84 -11.15 -15.00
N PHE A 13 2.80 -12.40 -15.46
CA PHE A 13 2.24 -13.52 -14.73
C PHE A 13 3.35 -14.44 -14.23
N ARG A 14 3.27 -14.73 -12.93
CA ARG A 14 4.12 -15.70 -12.23
C ARG A 14 3.25 -16.87 -11.79
N ASN A 15 3.88 -18.03 -11.58
CA ASN A 15 3.21 -19.14 -10.92
C ASN A 15 3.14 -18.80 -9.43
N ARG A 16 1.93 -18.69 -8.88
CA ARG A 16 1.68 -18.19 -7.53
C ARG A 16 0.94 -19.24 -6.71
N ASP A 17 1.38 -19.41 -5.46
CA ASP A 17 0.69 -20.24 -4.49
C ASP A 17 -0.10 -19.35 -3.53
N THR A 18 -1.43 -19.32 -3.69
CA THR A 18 -2.33 -18.55 -2.82
C THR A 18 -2.43 -19.12 -1.41
N THR A 19 -1.85 -20.31 -1.17
CA THR A 19 -1.79 -20.97 0.13
C THR A 19 -0.42 -20.83 0.80
N ASP A 20 0.49 -20.06 0.21
CA ASP A 20 1.82 -19.84 0.78
C ASP A 20 1.71 -19.25 2.21
N PRO A 21 2.16 -19.99 3.24
CA PRO A 21 2.08 -19.55 4.62
C PRO A 21 2.92 -18.29 4.91
N THR A 22 3.87 -17.93 4.04
CA THR A 22 4.67 -16.70 4.18
C THR A 22 3.89 -15.44 3.82
N LEU A 23 2.81 -15.57 3.04
CA LEU A 23 1.92 -14.46 2.69
C LEU A 23 0.84 -14.21 3.72
N MET A 24 0.43 -15.26 4.44
CA MET A 24 -0.67 -15.18 5.39
C MET A 24 -0.24 -14.49 6.69
N PRO A 25 -1.09 -13.64 7.29
CA PRO A 25 -0.81 -13.10 8.61
C PRO A 25 -0.70 -14.24 9.64
N GLY A 26 0.28 -14.13 10.52
CA GLY A 26 0.40 -15.02 11.67
C GLY A 26 -0.79 -14.86 12.61
N ILE A 27 -1.28 -15.97 13.15
CA ILE A 27 -2.42 -15.98 14.07
C ILE A 27 -1.91 -16.14 15.49
N VAL A 28 -2.21 -15.16 16.34
CA VAL A 28 -2.03 -15.26 17.78
C VAL A 28 -3.38 -15.63 18.39
N PRO A 29 -3.53 -16.86 18.92
CA PRO A 29 -4.76 -17.25 19.57
C PRO A 29 -4.93 -16.43 20.86
N GLN A 30 -6.17 -16.09 21.16
CA GLN A 30 -6.49 -15.33 22.35
C GLN A 30 -6.28 -16.19 23.62
N PRO A 31 -5.83 -15.60 24.74
CA PRO A 31 -5.78 -16.31 26.01
C PRO A 31 -7.17 -16.84 26.40
N ILE A 32 -7.21 -18.06 26.96
CA ILE A 32 -8.46 -18.75 27.34
C ILE A 32 -9.35 -17.91 28.27
N LEU A 33 -8.76 -17.03 29.08
CA LEU A 33 -9.47 -16.17 30.04
C LEU A 33 -9.91 -14.81 29.49
N ALA A 34 -9.69 -14.52 28.21
CA ALA A 34 -10.00 -13.20 27.68
C ALA A 34 -11.52 -12.98 27.54
N THR A 35 -11.96 -11.77 27.87
CA THR A 35 -13.37 -11.35 27.87
C THR A 35 -13.93 -11.06 26.49
N GLU A 36 -13.09 -10.60 25.56
CA GLU A 36 -13.45 -10.43 24.15
C GLU A 36 -13.25 -11.74 23.40
N LYS A 37 -13.90 -11.93 22.25
CA LYS A 37 -13.71 -13.12 21.40
C LYS A 37 -13.05 -12.70 20.09
N GLY A 38 -11.91 -13.29 19.75
CA GLY A 38 -11.31 -13.17 18.42
C GLY A 38 -9.84 -13.56 18.35
N ASN A 39 -9.41 -14.05 17.20
CA ASN A 39 -7.99 -14.24 16.92
C ASN A 39 -7.32 -12.89 16.67
N HIS A 40 -6.08 -12.72 17.13
CA HIS A 40 -5.24 -11.59 16.75
C HIS A 40 -4.39 -11.97 15.55
N PHE A 41 -4.19 -11.03 14.63
CA PHE A 41 -3.36 -11.22 13.45
C PHE A 41 -2.10 -10.38 13.55
N ILE A 42 -0.95 -10.98 13.27
CA ILE A 42 0.35 -10.32 13.19
C ILE A 42 0.84 -10.43 11.76
N PHE A 43 1.21 -9.29 11.17
CA PHE A 43 1.84 -9.23 9.87
C PHE A 43 2.88 -8.11 9.86
N ASP A 44 3.76 -8.14 8.87
CA ASP A 44 4.80 -7.13 8.73
C ASP A 44 4.18 -5.77 8.37
N LYS A 45 4.51 -4.71 9.13
CA LYS A 45 4.08 -3.34 8.82
C LYS A 45 4.58 -2.87 7.45
N GLU A 46 5.70 -3.41 6.96
CA GLU A 46 6.27 -3.11 5.64
C GLU A 46 5.77 -4.07 4.55
N PHE A 47 4.78 -4.92 4.82
CA PHE A 47 4.23 -5.93 3.90
C PHE A 47 3.96 -5.36 2.50
N TRP A 48 3.27 -4.22 2.42
CA TRP A 48 2.98 -3.56 1.14
C TRP A 48 4.26 -3.11 0.42
N ASN A 49 5.15 -2.43 1.15
CA ASN A 49 6.37 -1.86 0.58
C ASN A 49 7.31 -2.96 0.07
N LYS A 50 7.37 -4.10 0.76
CA LYS A 50 8.21 -5.24 0.36
C LYS A 50 7.83 -5.82 -1.00
N GLN A 51 6.54 -5.97 -1.26
CA GLN A 51 6.07 -6.57 -2.50
C GLN A 51 5.98 -5.56 -3.66
N VAL A 52 5.65 -4.30 -3.33
CA VAL A 52 5.39 -3.28 -4.34
C VAL A 52 6.63 -2.43 -4.62
N ARG A 53 7.30 -1.91 -3.58
CA ARG A 53 8.31 -0.84 -3.70
C ARG A 53 9.74 -1.31 -3.88
N TYR A 54 10.10 -2.50 -3.43
CA TYR A 54 11.48 -2.99 -3.56
C TYR A 54 11.78 -3.62 -4.92
N GLY A 55 10.81 -3.61 -5.85
CA GLY A 55 11.02 -4.03 -7.24
C GLY A 55 11.85 -3.02 -8.04
N SER A 56 12.59 -3.50 -9.02
CA SER A 56 13.48 -2.72 -9.90
C SER A 56 12.77 -1.58 -10.67
N LEU A 57 11.45 -1.68 -10.85
CA LEU A 57 10.63 -0.64 -11.45
C LEU A 57 10.57 0.64 -10.62
N TYR A 58 10.54 0.55 -9.29
CA TYR A 58 10.32 1.73 -8.43
C TYR A 58 11.47 2.73 -8.40
N ASN A 59 12.65 2.35 -8.91
CA ASN A 59 13.79 3.25 -9.05
C ASN A 59 13.68 4.19 -10.26
N ARG A 60 12.59 4.12 -11.04
CA ARG A 60 12.39 4.93 -12.24
C ARG A 60 11.43 6.08 -11.93
N GLY A 61 11.88 7.33 -12.07
CA GLY A 61 11.07 8.51 -11.74
C GLY A 61 9.71 8.60 -12.47
N TRP A 62 9.58 8.01 -13.67
CA TRP A 62 8.30 7.96 -14.38
C TRP A 62 7.29 6.98 -13.75
N ILE A 63 7.74 5.94 -13.02
CA ILE A 63 6.85 5.02 -12.29
C ILE A 63 6.12 5.75 -11.16
N PHE A 64 6.77 6.73 -10.53
CA PHE A 64 6.10 7.59 -9.56
C PHE A 64 4.90 8.32 -10.21
N GLN A 65 5.09 8.88 -11.41
CA GLN A 65 4.02 9.58 -12.13
C GLN A 65 2.88 8.63 -12.52
N GLU A 66 3.20 7.47 -13.10
CA GLU A 66 2.20 6.46 -13.47
C GLU A 66 1.36 6.01 -12.27
N ARG A 67 2.01 5.78 -11.13
CA ARG A 67 1.33 5.39 -9.90
C ARG A 67 0.45 6.50 -9.36
N LEU A 68 0.96 7.72 -9.29
CA LEU A 68 0.27 8.83 -8.63
C LEU A 68 -0.94 9.31 -9.44
N LEU A 69 -0.80 9.37 -10.77
CA LEU A 69 -1.83 9.93 -11.67
C LEU A 69 -2.92 8.93 -12.04
N ALA A 70 -2.62 7.63 -12.06
CA ALA A 70 -3.64 6.62 -12.33
C ALA A 70 -4.69 6.62 -11.20
N PRO A 71 -5.99 6.53 -11.48
CA PRO A 71 -7.02 6.45 -10.44
C PRO A 71 -7.00 5.09 -9.72
N ARG A 72 -6.60 4.02 -10.42
CA ARG A 72 -6.50 2.66 -9.91
C ARG A 72 -5.26 1.99 -10.50
N VAL A 73 -4.55 1.23 -9.67
CA VAL A 73 -3.33 0.53 -10.07
C VAL A 73 -3.40 -0.92 -9.61
N LEU A 74 -3.11 -1.83 -10.54
CA LEU A 74 -2.84 -3.23 -10.25
C LEU A 74 -1.33 -3.46 -10.26
N TYR A 75 -0.83 -4.07 -9.21
CA TYR A 75 0.55 -4.47 -9.03
C TYR A 75 0.63 -5.99 -9.20
N PHE A 76 1.42 -6.42 -10.18
CA PHE A 76 1.75 -7.82 -10.36
C PHE A 76 3.09 -8.04 -9.69
N THR A 77 3.04 -8.47 -8.43
CA THR A 77 4.22 -8.79 -7.62
C THR A 77 4.57 -10.26 -7.82
N GLU A 78 5.65 -10.73 -7.17
CA GLU A 78 6.11 -12.11 -7.34
C GLU A 78 5.06 -13.07 -6.78
N ASP A 79 4.51 -12.75 -5.61
CA ASP A 79 3.73 -13.69 -4.82
C ASP A 79 2.21 -13.52 -4.98
N GLN A 80 1.70 -12.31 -5.28
CA GLN A 80 0.27 -12.05 -5.41
C GLN A 80 -0.05 -10.83 -6.28
N VAL A 81 -1.32 -10.68 -6.66
CA VAL A 81 -1.80 -9.42 -7.23
C VAL A 81 -2.24 -8.48 -6.12
N MET A 82 -1.77 -7.24 -6.20
CA MET A 82 -2.17 -6.17 -5.28
C MET A 82 -2.88 -5.05 -6.03
N TRP A 83 -3.80 -4.37 -5.36
CA TRP A 83 -4.61 -3.31 -5.92
C TRP A 83 -4.61 -2.09 -5.01
N GLU A 84 -4.53 -0.90 -5.62
CA GLU A 84 -4.60 0.38 -4.91
C GLU A 84 -5.45 1.38 -5.69
N CYS A 85 -6.31 2.09 -4.99
CA CYS A 85 -6.96 3.31 -5.46
C CYS A 85 -6.63 4.48 -4.51
N LEU A 86 -7.31 5.61 -4.71
CA LEU A 86 -7.09 6.82 -3.90
C LEU A 86 -7.58 6.68 -2.44
N CYS A 87 -8.44 5.71 -2.13
CA CYS A 87 -9.02 5.53 -0.79
C CYS A 87 -8.65 4.20 -0.12
N GLU A 88 -8.24 3.18 -0.87
CA GLU A 88 -8.06 1.82 -0.36
C GLU A 88 -6.92 1.07 -1.05
N THR A 89 -6.43 0.05 -0.34
CA THR A 89 -5.46 -0.93 -0.83
C THR A 89 -5.95 -2.32 -0.47
N ARG A 90 -5.95 -3.23 -1.43
CA ARG A 90 -6.38 -4.62 -1.27
C ARG A 90 -5.38 -5.53 -1.95
N CYS A 91 -5.35 -6.79 -1.55
CA CYS A 91 -4.54 -7.83 -2.20
C CYS A 91 -5.19 -9.18 -1.94
N GLU A 92 -4.66 -10.24 -2.54
CA GLU A 92 -5.21 -11.60 -2.38
C GLU A 92 -5.21 -12.04 -0.91
N THR A 93 -4.18 -11.68 -0.13
CA THR A 93 -4.11 -11.95 1.32
C THR A 93 -5.14 -11.15 2.12
N PHE A 94 -5.43 -9.90 1.71
CA PHE A 94 -6.29 -8.97 2.44
C PHE A 94 -7.39 -8.41 1.51
N PRO A 95 -8.42 -9.22 1.19
CA PRO A 95 -9.48 -8.83 0.25
C PRO A 95 -10.35 -7.68 0.80
N GLU A 96 -10.51 -7.61 2.12
CA GLU A 96 -11.22 -6.54 2.82
C GLU A 96 -10.35 -5.31 3.13
N GLY A 97 -9.08 -5.36 2.72
CA GLY A 97 -8.12 -4.28 2.90
C GLY A 97 -7.05 -4.57 3.94
N ILE A 98 -5.89 -3.97 3.73
CA ILE A 98 -4.71 -4.18 4.56
C ILE A 98 -4.83 -3.30 5.82
N PRO A 99 -4.84 -3.90 7.03
CA PRO A 99 -5.00 -3.12 8.26
C PRO A 99 -3.88 -2.08 8.41
N TYR A 100 -4.23 -0.87 8.85
CA TYR A 100 -3.30 0.24 9.11
C TYR A 100 -2.42 0.66 7.92
N ASN A 101 -2.68 0.19 6.70
CA ASN A 101 -1.88 0.57 5.54
C ASN A 101 -2.14 2.02 5.16
N ARG A 102 -1.07 2.82 5.15
CA ARG A 102 -1.09 4.22 4.72
C ARG A 102 -0.50 4.32 3.32
N SER A 103 -1.37 4.14 2.33
CA SER A 103 -1.02 4.45 0.94
C SER A 103 -0.64 5.93 0.82
N LEU A 104 0.49 6.21 0.16
CA LEU A 104 0.88 7.57 -0.21
C LEU A 104 -0.04 8.19 -1.27
N ARG A 105 -0.93 7.42 -1.89
CA ARG A 105 -1.97 7.92 -2.82
C ARG A 105 -3.24 8.35 -2.09
N LYS A 106 -3.37 8.05 -0.79
CA LYS A 106 -4.31 8.73 0.11
C LYS A 106 -3.78 10.14 0.39
N LEU A 107 -3.75 10.95 -0.66
CA LEU A 107 -3.55 12.39 -0.59
C LEU A 107 -4.93 13.07 -0.54
N ASP A 108 -5.91 12.42 0.10
CA ASP A 108 -7.19 13.02 0.47
C ASP A 108 -6.98 14.42 1.10
N VAL A 109 -5.93 14.59 1.88
CA VAL A 109 -5.49 15.89 2.43
C VAL A 109 -5.11 16.97 1.40
N LEU A 110 -4.71 16.59 0.18
CA LEU A 110 -4.51 17.55 -0.92
C LEU A 110 -5.81 17.89 -1.66
N TRP A 111 -6.77 16.97 -1.69
CA TRP A 111 -8.01 17.10 -2.47
C TRP A 111 -9.25 17.44 -1.64
N HIS A 112 -9.18 17.42 -0.31
CA HIS A 112 -10.27 17.89 0.54
C HIS A 112 -10.48 19.39 0.34
N GLU A 113 -11.67 19.73 -0.16
CA GLU A 113 -12.15 21.10 -0.28
C GLU A 113 -12.25 21.75 1.11
N ASN A 114 -12.00 23.06 1.13
CA ASN A 114 -11.95 23.90 2.31
C ASN A 114 -13.15 23.66 3.22
N ASN A 115 -12.93 23.09 4.42
CA ASN A 115 -13.87 23.28 5.51
C ASN A 115 -13.54 24.63 6.16
N PRO A 116 -14.45 25.62 6.15
CA PRO A 116 -14.20 26.94 6.73
C PRO A 116 -13.90 26.92 8.23
N ASP A 117 -14.21 25.83 8.93
CA ASP A 117 -13.89 25.62 10.36
C ASP A 117 -12.51 24.97 10.59
N ASP A 118 -11.77 24.63 9.54
CA ASP A 118 -10.46 23.98 9.69
C ASP A 118 -9.36 24.98 10.11
N ASN A 119 -8.55 24.59 11.08
CA ASN A 119 -7.47 25.43 11.58
C ASN A 119 -6.37 25.56 10.50
N SER A 120 -6.25 26.76 9.91
CA SER A 120 -5.32 27.04 8.81
C SER A 120 -3.89 26.57 9.08
N VAL A 121 -3.41 26.71 10.32
CA VAL A 121 -2.04 26.30 10.72
C VAL A 121 -1.88 24.78 10.67
N GLN A 122 -2.89 24.03 11.13
CA GLN A 122 -2.84 22.58 11.14
C GLN A 122 -2.85 22.02 9.72
N ARG A 123 -3.65 22.64 8.85
CA ARG A 123 -3.70 22.29 7.43
C ARG A 123 -2.37 22.56 6.72
N ASP A 124 -1.78 23.73 6.91
CA ASP A 124 -0.49 24.09 6.30
C ASP A 124 0.62 23.12 6.70
N MET A 125 0.64 22.69 7.97
CA MET A 125 1.56 21.66 8.43
C MET A 125 1.33 20.31 7.74
N ILE A 126 0.08 19.89 7.56
CA ILE A 126 -0.24 18.62 6.91
C ILE A 126 0.13 18.65 5.42
N LEU A 127 -0.17 19.76 4.73
CA LEU A 127 0.22 19.98 3.34
C LEU A 127 1.74 19.95 3.17
N LEU A 128 2.48 20.62 4.06
CA LEU A 128 3.94 20.61 4.05
C LEU A 128 4.50 19.19 4.25
N ILE A 129 3.92 18.42 5.18
CA ILE A 129 4.32 17.02 5.41
C ILE A 129 4.01 16.16 4.17
N ALA A 130 2.85 16.34 3.55
CA ALA A 130 2.45 15.61 2.34
C ALA A 130 3.39 15.95 1.16
N TRP A 131 3.67 17.24 0.94
CA TRP A 131 4.58 17.71 -0.10
C TRP A 131 6.00 17.15 0.08
N ASN A 132 6.57 17.24 1.29
CA ASN A 132 7.90 16.72 1.56
C ASN A 132 8.00 15.20 1.33
N LYS A 133 6.92 14.45 1.62
CA LYS A 133 6.87 13.02 1.29
C LYS A 133 6.85 12.79 -0.21
N LEU A 134 6.08 13.57 -0.98
CA LEU A 134 6.04 13.45 -2.44
C LEU A 134 7.38 13.77 -3.07
N VAL A 135 8.03 14.85 -2.66
CA VAL A 135 9.37 15.24 -3.16
C VAL A 135 10.39 14.14 -2.86
N LYS A 136 10.37 13.59 -1.63
CA LYS A 136 11.29 12.51 -1.23
C LYS A 136 11.08 11.22 -2.04
N GLU A 137 9.87 10.95 -2.50
CA GLU A 137 9.56 9.74 -3.28
C GLU A 137 9.81 9.93 -4.78
N TYR A 138 9.84 11.18 -5.25
CA TYR A 138 10.18 11.50 -6.64
C TYR A 138 11.69 11.59 -6.88
N SER A 139 12.46 11.99 -5.86
CA SER A 139 13.92 12.22 -5.91
C SER A 139 14.71 10.95 -5.64
#